data_AF-A0A7W1PMX0-F1
#
_entry.id   AF-A0A7W1PMX0-F1
#
_cell.length_a   1.000
_cell.length_b   1.000
_cell.length_c   1.000
_cell.angle_alpha   90.00
_cell.angle_beta   90.00
_cell.angle_gamma   90.00
#
_symmetry.space_group_name_H-M   'P 1'
#
loop_
_entity.id
_entity.type
_entity.pdbx_description
1 polymer ?
#
loop_
_entity_poly.entity_id
_entity_poly.type
_entity_poly.pdbx_seq_one_letter_code
_entity_poly.pdbx_strand_id
1 'polypeptide(L)'
;MTKPFITDRKIRFALAGCGRISANHFDALQKHTERAELVGVCDVEPAALARAVERTGAPGFATLEKMLAGTETDVVILSTPSGIHADQAVQVAAAGRHVMTEKPMATRWQDGKQMVHACDVAGVHLFVVKQNRRNATLQLVRRAIEKRRFGRIYMVNINVFWSRPQSYYDSAPWRGTWEFDGGAFMNQASHYVDLLDWLIGPVESVQAYTATLARHIQVEDTGVVSIRWRTGALGSMNVTMLTYPKNLEGSITIIGESGTVRIGGVAVNKIEHWEFADKDPDDDLIDEASYETTSVYGFGHPLYYDNVIKAIRGEAAPDTDGREGLHSLEILIATYLSARDGRRVALPLEY
;
A
#
# COMPACT_ATOMS: atom_id res chain seq x y z
N MET A 1 17.28 -12.07 17.77
CA MET A 1 16.50 -11.83 19.00
C MET A 1 15.54 -10.70 18.70
N THR A 2 14.26 -10.82 19.02
CA THR A 2 13.26 -9.76 18.79
C THR A 2 13.48 -8.59 19.75
N LYS A 3 13.41 -7.35 19.23
CA LYS A 3 13.55 -6.13 20.05
C LYS A 3 12.45 -6.09 21.13
N PRO A 4 12.75 -5.66 22.38
CA PRO A 4 11.75 -5.60 23.44
C PRO A 4 10.67 -4.56 23.15
N PHE A 5 9.46 -4.79 23.68
CA PHE A 5 8.35 -3.86 23.58
C PHE A 5 8.62 -2.56 24.35
N ILE A 6 8.05 -1.46 23.86
CA ILE A 6 8.19 -0.13 24.46
C ILE A 6 6.89 0.21 25.21
N THR A 7 6.90 0.25 26.53
CA THR A 7 5.68 0.43 27.34
C THR A 7 5.65 1.71 28.16
N ASP A 8 6.79 2.28 28.48
CA ASP A 8 7.00 3.32 29.51
C ASP A 8 7.16 4.74 28.96
N ARG A 9 7.19 4.90 27.63
CA ARG A 9 7.35 6.21 26.95
C ARG A 9 6.59 6.26 25.62
N LYS A 10 6.58 7.42 24.98
CA LYS A 10 6.11 7.58 23.59
C LYS A 10 7.03 6.81 22.63
N ILE A 11 6.43 6.29 21.57
CA ILE A 11 7.17 5.68 20.45
C ILE A 11 7.77 6.81 19.61
N ARG A 12 9.06 6.75 19.36
CA ARG A 12 9.80 7.77 18.62
C ARG A 12 9.85 7.39 17.15
N PHE A 13 9.33 8.26 16.31
CA PHE A 13 9.35 8.12 14.87
C PHE A 13 10.37 9.09 14.27
N ALA A 14 11.06 8.67 13.21
CA ALA A 14 11.78 9.56 12.32
C ALA A 14 11.30 9.33 10.89
N LEU A 15 11.37 10.33 10.02
CA LEU A 15 10.86 10.23 8.64
C LEU A 15 11.92 10.61 7.62
N ALA A 16 12.15 9.75 6.62
CA ALA A 16 13.01 10.01 5.48
C ALA A 16 12.15 10.22 4.21
N GLY A 17 12.36 11.35 3.53
CA GLY A 17 11.60 11.76 2.34
C GLY A 17 10.44 12.68 2.68
N CYS A 18 10.70 13.99 2.73
CA CYS A 18 9.75 15.06 3.05
C CYS A 18 8.91 15.50 1.83
N GLY A 19 8.52 14.53 1.00
CA GLY A 19 7.70 14.74 -0.20
C GLY A 19 6.21 14.87 0.10
N ARG A 20 5.37 14.68 -0.92
CA ARG A 20 3.92 14.93 -0.85
C ARG A 20 3.20 14.10 0.23
N ILE A 21 3.56 12.82 0.40
CA ILE A 21 2.88 11.93 1.35
C ILE A 21 3.31 12.17 2.80
N SER A 22 4.48 12.79 3.04
CA SER A 22 4.99 13.09 4.38
C SER A 22 3.99 13.91 5.21
N ALA A 23 3.21 14.78 4.55
CA ALA A 23 2.10 15.52 5.15
C ALA A 23 1.11 14.62 5.90
N ASN A 24 0.69 13.51 5.28
CA ASN A 24 -0.26 12.56 5.88
C ASN A 24 0.34 11.82 7.07
N HIS A 25 1.65 11.53 7.04
CA HIS A 25 2.37 10.96 8.18
C HIS A 25 2.46 11.95 9.35
N PHE A 26 2.76 13.22 9.07
CA PHE A 26 2.79 14.27 10.09
C PHE A 26 1.41 14.44 10.74
N ASP A 27 0.34 14.51 9.94
CA ASP A 27 -1.03 14.64 10.44
C ASP A 27 -1.47 13.42 11.24
N ALA A 28 -1.04 12.22 10.85
CA ALA A 28 -1.31 10.99 11.61
C ALA A 28 -0.57 10.98 12.95
N LEU A 29 0.70 11.37 12.99
CA LEU A 29 1.48 11.48 14.22
C LEU A 29 0.90 12.54 15.18
N GLN A 30 0.43 13.67 14.64
CA GLN A 30 -0.25 14.71 15.44
C GLN A 30 -1.51 14.20 16.14
N LYS A 31 -2.22 13.23 15.54
CA LYS A 31 -3.39 12.59 16.16
C LYS A 31 -3.05 11.56 17.23
N HIS A 32 -1.77 11.18 17.36
CA HIS A 32 -1.29 10.18 18.31
C HIS A 32 -0.22 10.73 19.27
N THR A 33 -0.22 12.04 19.52
CA THR A 33 0.81 12.73 20.32
C THR A 33 0.95 12.22 21.75
N GLU A 34 -0.06 11.57 22.32
CA GLU A 34 0.03 10.93 23.64
C GLU A 34 0.89 9.67 23.63
N ARG A 35 0.96 8.96 22.48
CA ARG A 35 1.61 7.65 22.36
C ARG A 35 2.82 7.66 21.43
N ALA A 36 2.98 8.69 20.60
CA ALA A 36 4.02 8.83 19.59
C ALA A 36 4.58 10.26 19.51
N GLU A 37 5.82 10.39 19.08
CA GLU A 37 6.50 11.66 18.82
C GLU A 37 7.40 11.57 17.58
N LEU A 38 7.55 12.67 16.84
CA LEU A 38 8.46 12.76 15.70
C LEU A 38 9.79 13.39 16.15
N VAL A 39 10.86 12.59 16.14
CA VAL A 39 12.18 12.98 16.67
C VAL A 39 13.19 13.40 15.60
N GLY A 40 12.85 13.26 14.32
CA GLY A 40 13.71 13.70 13.22
C GLY A 40 13.05 13.58 11.85
N VAL A 41 13.43 14.47 10.95
CA VAL A 41 13.04 14.43 9.53
C VAL A 41 14.28 14.52 8.65
N CYS A 42 14.27 13.82 7.52
CA CYS A 42 15.39 13.76 6.59
C CYS A 42 14.93 13.97 5.15
N ASP A 43 15.61 14.87 4.44
CA ASP A 43 15.46 15.03 2.99
C ASP A 43 16.78 15.52 2.39
N VAL A 44 17.08 15.07 1.17
CA VAL A 44 18.26 15.51 0.41
C VAL A 44 18.02 16.87 -0.24
N GLU A 45 16.77 17.26 -0.45
CA GLU A 45 16.37 18.56 -0.98
C GLU A 45 16.21 19.58 0.17
N PRO A 46 17.10 20.58 0.30
CA PRO A 46 17.09 21.52 1.42
C PRO A 46 15.76 22.25 1.59
N ALA A 47 15.08 22.60 0.49
CA ALA A 47 13.80 23.30 0.57
C ALA A 47 12.68 22.42 1.12
N ALA A 48 12.69 21.12 0.78
CA ALA A 48 11.73 20.15 1.33
C ALA A 48 11.99 19.89 2.81
N LEU A 49 13.26 19.74 3.19
CA LEU A 49 13.68 19.58 4.58
C LEU A 49 13.25 20.78 5.44
N ALA A 50 13.53 22.01 4.98
CA ALA A 50 13.20 23.23 5.72
C ALA A 50 11.69 23.33 6.00
N ARG A 51 10.84 23.05 5.01
CA ARG A 51 9.37 23.03 5.19
C ARG A 51 8.91 21.97 6.19
N ALA A 52 9.53 20.80 6.19
CA ALA A 52 9.20 19.73 7.13
C ALA A 52 9.62 20.09 8.57
N VAL A 53 10.80 20.66 8.74
CA VAL A 53 11.28 21.17 10.04
C VAL A 53 10.35 22.26 10.57
N GLU A 54 10.01 23.25 9.74
CA GLU A 54 9.08 24.32 10.11
C GLU A 54 7.71 23.78 10.52
N ARG A 55 7.15 22.83 9.75
CA ARG A 55 5.82 22.26 10.02
C ARG A 55 5.77 21.41 11.29
N THR A 56 6.86 20.70 11.61
CA THR A 56 6.84 19.65 12.64
C THR A 56 7.58 20.02 13.92
N GLY A 57 8.51 20.97 13.84
CA GLY A 57 9.45 21.29 14.93
C GLY A 57 10.53 20.23 15.17
N ALA A 58 10.54 19.12 14.40
CA ALA A 58 11.54 18.07 14.54
C ALA A 58 12.90 18.50 13.95
N PRO A 59 14.04 18.03 14.52
CA PRO A 59 15.36 18.25 13.93
C PRO A 59 15.46 17.73 12.50
N GLY A 60 16.08 18.53 11.62
CA GLY A 60 16.27 18.20 10.21
C GLY A 60 17.66 17.62 9.91
N PHE A 61 17.71 16.61 9.05
CA PHE A 61 18.94 15.93 8.64
C PHE A 61 19.03 15.84 7.11
N ALA A 62 20.25 16.03 6.57
CA ALA A 62 20.48 15.97 5.13
C ALA A 62 20.64 14.55 4.57
N THR A 63 20.89 13.56 5.44
CA THR A 63 21.06 12.15 5.04
C THR A 63 20.45 11.22 6.08
N LEU A 64 20.02 10.03 5.63
CA LEU A 64 19.45 9.00 6.49
C LEU A 64 20.45 8.56 7.56
N GLU A 65 21.72 8.38 7.19
CA GLU A 65 22.80 8.05 8.12
C GLU A 65 22.93 9.07 9.26
N LYS A 66 22.93 10.38 8.93
CA LYS A 66 23.00 11.44 9.94
C LYS A 66 21.77 11.45 10.84
N MET A 67 20.59 11.17 10.31
CA MET A 67 19.36 11.05 11.09
C MET A 67 19.41 9.86 12.05
N LEU A 68 19.88 8.70 11.59
CA LEU A 68 20.03 7.49 12.41
C LEU A 68 21.06 7.68 13.54
N ALA A 69 22.16 8.37 13.27
CA ALA A 69 23.18 8.68 14.28
C ALA A 69 22.76 9.81 15.24
N GLY A 70 21.95 10.76 14.76
CA GLY A 70 21.56 11.95 15.51
C GLY A 70 20.23 11.84 16.26
N THR A 71 19.52 10.72 16.16
CA THR A 71 18.22 10.53 16.83
C THR A 71 18.11 9.19 17.54
N GLU A 72 17.43 9.19 18.69
CA GLU A 72 17.00 7.96 19.35
C GLU A 72 15.64 7.51 18.84
N THR A 73 15.56 7.20 17.54
CA THR A 73 14.31 6.76 16.89
C THR A 73 13.99 5.29 17.15
N ASP A 74 12.73 4.92 17.32
CA ASP A 74 12.30 3.52 17.39
C ASP A 74 11.92 2.98 16.02
N VAL A 75 11.27 3.82 15.20
CA VAL A 75 10.74 3.50 13.88
C VAL A 75 11.15 4.55 12.87
N VAL A 76 11.68 4.14 11.72
CA VAL A 76 11.94 5.03 10.59
C VAL A 76 10.89 4.83 9.52
N ILE A 77 10.21 5.92 9.16
CA ILE A 77 9.24 6.02 8.08
C ILE A 77 10.02 6.31 6.78
N LEU A 78 9.83 5.48 5.76
CA LEU A 78 10.40 5.68 4.43
C LEU A 78 9.29 6.18 3.50
N SER A 79 9.35 7.46 3.14
CA SER A 79 8.44 8.16 2.22
C SER A 79 9.20 8.81 1.06
N THR A 80 10.28 8.15 0.65
CA THR A 80 11.18 8.48 -0.46
C THR A 80 10.66 7.90 -1.79
N PRO A 81 11.36 8.09 -2.93
CA PRO A 81 11.04 7.35 -4.16
C PRO A 81 11.05 5.84 -3.93
N SER A 82 10.07 5.13 -4.48
CA SER A 82 9.81 3.72 -4.13
C SER A 82 10.98 2.78 -4.43
N GLY A 83 11.77 3.06 -5.47
CA GLY A 83 12.93 2.24 -5.81
C GLY A 83 14.09 2.29 -4.82
N ILE A 84 14.11 3.24 -3.88
CA ILE A 84 15.17 3.31 -2.85
C ILE A 84 14.70 2.87 -1.46
N HIS A 85 13.44 2.41 -1.33
CA HIS A 85 12.93 1.90 -0.06
C HIS A 85 13.76 0.72 0.45
N ALA A 86 14.22 -0.18 -0.44
CA ALA A 86 14.93 -1.38 -0.04
C ALA A 86 16.28 -1.09 0.61
N ASP A 87 17.12 -0.29 -0.06
CA ASP A 87 18.42 0.11 0.48
C ASP A 87 18.29 0.85 1.81
N GLN A 88 17.28 1.72 1.92
CA GLN A 88 17.01 2.46 3.15
C GLN A 88 16.50 1.56 4.27
N ALA A 89 15.61 0.61 3.98
CA ALA A 89 15.13 -0.36 4.96
C ALA A 89 16.26 -1.23 5.49
N VAL A 90 17.19 -1.65 4.62
CA VAL A 90 18.39 -2.39 5.04
C VAL A 90 19.26 -1.55 5.98
N GLN A 91 19.50 -0.27 5.66
CA GLN A 91 20.26 0.64 6.53
C GLN A 91 19.59 0.84 7.89
N VAL A 92 18.27 1.04 7.90
CA VAL A 92 17.49 1.23 9.13
C VAL A 92 17.49 -0.03 10.00
N ALA A 93 17.29 -1.20 9.39
CA ALA A 93 17.32 -2.49 10.09
C ALA A 93 18.71 -2.77 10.67
N ALA A 94 19.79 -2.49 9.92
CA ALA A 94 21.16 -2.62 10.41
C ALA A 94 21.45 -1.71 11.61
N ALA A 95 20.79 -0.55 11.71
CA ALA A 95 20.84 0.34 12.87
C ALA A 95 19.93 -0.12 14.04
N GLY A 96 19.30 -1.30 13.94
CA GLY A 96 18.44 -1.88 14.97
C GLY A 96 17.13 -1.12 15.18
N ARG A 97 16.65 -0.38 14.18
CA ARG A 97 15.40 0.39 14.24
C ARG A 97 14.31 -0.31 13.42
N HIS A 98 13.05 -0.18 13.83
CA HIS A 98 11.92 -0.69 13.05
C HIS A 98 11.75 0.12 11.77
N VAL A 99 11.21 -0.51 10.73
CA VAL A 99 10.98 0.13 9.42
C VAL A 99 9.48 0.26 9.19
N MET A 100 9.03 1.44 8.76
CA MET A 100 7.71 1.63 8.15
C MET A 100 7.92 2.16 6.73
N THR A 101 7.69 1.33 5.72
CA THR A 101 7.87 1.73 4.32
C THR A 101 6.54 2.09 3.68
N GLU A 102 6.53 3.17 2.91
CA GLU A 102 5.45 3.46 1.97
C GLU A 102 5.34 2.39 0.89
N LYS A 103 4.18 2.40 0.22
CA LYS A 103 3.87 1.49 -0.89
C LYS A 103 4.27 2.07 -2.25
N PRO A 104 4.64 1.22 -3.22
CA PRO A 104 4.98 -0.20 -3.05
C PRO A 104 6.24 -0.35 -2.19
N MET A 105 6.38 -1.48 -1.49
CA MET A 105 7.54 -1.70 -0.61
C MET A 105 8.87 -1.69 -1.39
N ALA A 106 8.85 -2.16 -2.64
CA ALA A 106 9.97 -2.15 -3.56
C ALA A 106 9.46 -2.17 -5.01
N THR A 107 10.33 -1.84 -5.98
CA THR A 107 10.03 -1.89 -7.41
C THR A 107 10.52 -3.19 -8.07
N ARG A 108 11.36 -3.97 -7.37
CA ARG A 108 11.88 -5.27 -7.82
C ARG A 108 11.63 -6.35 -6.78
N TRP A 109 11.51 -7.59 -7.24
CA TRP A 109 11.22 -8.74 -6.38
C TRP A 109 12.31 -9.01 -5.35
N GLN A 110 13.57 -9.07 -5.77
CA GLN A 110 14.69 -9.36 -4.86
C GLN A 110 14.86 -8.27 -3.80
N ASP A 111 14.66 -7.01 -4.17
CA ASP A 111 14.74 -5.86 -3.28
C ASP A 111 13.70 -5.98 -2.15
N GLY A 112 12.45 -6.37 -2.47
CA GLY A 112 11.42 -6.64 -1.46
C GLY A 112 11.82 -7.77 -0.51
N LYS A 113 12.36 -8.88 -1.04
CA LYS A 113 12.87 -9.98 -0.21
C LYS A 113 14.03 -9.56 0.68
N GLN A 114 14.93 -8.73 0.17
CA GLN A 114 16.08 -8.21 0.91
C GLN A 114 15.64 -7.36 2.10
N MET A 115 14.58 -6.55 1.95
CA MET A 115 13.99 -5.79 3.07
C MET A 115 13.52 -6.69 4.20
N VAL A 116 12.74 -7.73 3.86
CA VAL A 116 12.22 -8.70 4.84
C VAL A 116 13.36 -9.42 5.53
N HIS A 117 14.33 -9.91 4.75
CA HIS A 117 15.48 -10.63 5.29
C HIS A 117 16.31 -9.77 6.24
N ALA A 118 16.60 -8.51 5.88
CA ALA A 118 17.37 -7.61 6.74
C ALA A 118 16.66 -7.33 8.07
N CYS A 119 15.33 -7.14 8.04
CA CYS A 119 14.54 -6.91 9.25
C CYS A 119 14.46 -8.17 10.13
N ASP A 120 14.33 -9.37 9.53
CA ASP A 120 14.36 -10.64 10.25
C ASP A 120 15.71 -10.85 10.96
N VAL A 121 16.83 -10.61 10.26
CA VAL A 121 18.19 -10.72 10.82
C VAL A 121 18.40 -9.75 11.99
N ALA A 122 17.94 -8.51 11.83
CA ALA A 122 18.02 -7.50 12.89
C ALA A 122 17.00 -7.70 14.03
N GLY A 123 16.02 -8.60 13.87
CA GLY A 123 14.97 -8.83 14.86
C GLY A 123 14.04 -7.62 15.06
N VAL A 124 13.81 -6.85 13.99
CA VAL A 124 12.95 -5.66 13.97
C VAL A 124 11.75 -5.85 13.04
N HIS A 125 10.63 -5.19 13.34
CA HIS A 125 9.50 -5.13 12.43
C HIS A 125 9.77 -4.34 11.14
N LEU A 126 9.22 -4.84 10.04
CA LEU A 126 8.99 -4.14 8.79
C LEU A 126 7.48 -3.98 8.60
N PHE A 127 6.99 -2.76 8.63
CA PHE A 127 5.60 -2.38 8.37
C PHE A 127 5.49 -1.85 6.94
N VAL A 128 4.46 -2.26 6.18
CA VAL A 128 4.21 -1.77 4.81
C VAL A 128 2.88 -1.03 4.77
N VAL A 129 2.89 0.25 4.41
CA VAL A 129 1.68 1.09 4.48
C VAL A 129 0.62 0.63 3.47
N LYS A 130 -0.44 0.01 3.99
CA LYS A 130 -1.64 -0.41 3.23
C LYS A 130 -2.92 0.13 3.88
N GLN A 131 -2.93 1.44 4.09
CA GLN A 131 -3.95 2.14 4.86
C GLN A 131 -5.38 1.97 4.31
N ASN A 132 -5.54 1.74 3.00
CA ASN A 132 -6.86 1.54 2.39
C ASN A 132 -7.57 0.28 2.91
N ARG A 133 -6.85 -0.73 3.42
CA ARG A 133 -7.47 -1.90 4.06
C ARG A 133 -8.40 -1.50 5.21
N ARG A 134 -8.17 -0.35 5.86
CA ARG A 134 -8.99 0.17 6.97
C ARG A 134 -10.23 0.96 6.52
N ASN A 135 -10.49 1.11 5.22
CA ASN A 135 -11.73 1.73 4.75
C ASN A 135 -12.94 0.88 5.14
N ALA A 136 -14.02 1.52 5.62
CA ALA A 136 -15.19 0.83 6.15
C ALA A 136 -15.86 -0.12 5.14
N THR A 137 -15.96 0.32 3.88
CA THR A 137 -16.47 -0.49 2.76
C THR A 137 -15.68 -1.79 2.57
N LEU A 138 -14.35 -1.71 2.57
CA LEU A 138 -13.47 -2.86 2.40
C LEU A 138 -13.47 -3.78 3.64
N GLN A 139 -13.58 -3.21 4.85
CA GLN A 139 -13.72 -3.97 6.08
C GLN A 139 -15.03 -4.77 6.13
N LEU A 140 -16.14 -4.22 5.61
CA LEU A 140 -17.39 -4.98 5.47
C LEU A 140 -17.23 -6.17 4.52
N VAL A 141 -16.64 -5.98 3.35
CA VAL A 141 -16.38 -7.09 2.42
C VAL A 141 -15.46 -8.12 3.04
N ARG A 142 -14.40 -7.69 3.74
CA ARG A 142 -13.50 -8.59 4.45
C ARG A 142 -14.26 -9.46 5.47
N ARG A 143 -15.12 -8.85 6.29
CA ARG A 143 -15.97 -9.58 7.24
C ARG A 143 -16.91 -10.57 6.54
N ALA A 144 -17.54 -10.17 5.43
CA ALA A 144 -18.41 -11.06 4.67
C ALA A 144 -17.65 -12.28 4.09
N ILE A 145 -16.41 -12.09 3.64
CA ILE A 145 -15.52 -13.17 3.19
C ILE A 145 -15.12 -14.08 4.36
N GLU A 146 -14.72 -13.52 5.50
CA GLU A 146 -14.34 -14.28 6.70
C GLU A 146 -15.50 -15.12 7.25
N LYS A 147 -16.73 -14.56 7.20
CA LYS A 147 -17.98 -15.27 7.51
C LYS A 147 -18.42 -16.25 6.41
N ARG A 148 -17.66 -16.38 5.31
CA ARG A 148 -17.95 -17.23 4.15
C ARG A 148 -19.32 -16.97 3.48
N ARG A 149 -19.82 -15.74 3.57
CA ARG A 149 -21.17 -15.39 3.04
C ARG A 149 -21.29 -15.53 1.53
N PHE A 150 -20.18 -15.42 0.79
CA PHE A 150 -20.14 -15.65 -0.65
C PHE A 150 -20.20 -17.12 -1.05
N GLY A 151 -20.04 -18.07 -0.11
CA GLY A 151 -19.79 -19.47 -0.44
C GLY A 151 -18.53 -19.59 -1.30
N ARG A 152 -18.59 -20.37 -2.39
CA ARG A 152 -17.50 -20.40 -3.38
C ARG A 152 -17.49 -19.13 -4.24
N ILE A 153 -16.39 -18.38 -4.25
CA ILE A 153 -16.21 -17.25 -5.16
C ILE A 153 -15.95 -17.76 -6.59
N TYR A 154 -16.65 -17.18 -7.57
CA TYR A 154 -16.55 -17.55 -8.99
C TYR A 154 -15.83 -16.49 -9.83
N MET A 155 -16.23 -15.21 -9.66
CA MET A 155 -15.79 -14.11 -10.50
C MET A 155 -15.41 -12.88 -9.67
N VAL A 156 -14.30 -12.25 -10.03
CA VAL A 156 -13.86 -10.97 -9.46
C VAL A 156 -13.50 -10.00 -10.57
N ASN A 157 -14.02 -8.77 -10.52
CA ASN A 157 -13.61 -7.70 -11.43
C ASN A 157 -13.21 -6.45 -10.65
N ILE A 158 -12.07 -5.87 -11.00
CA ILE A 158 -11.56 -4.61 -10.42
C ILE A 158 -11.30 -3.62 -11.54
N ASN A 159 -11.77 -2.38 -11.37
CA ASN A 159 -11.47 -1.29 -12.30
C ASN A 159 -10.85 -0.11 -11.57
N VAL A 160 -9.82 0.47 -12.17
CA VAL A 160 -9.21 1.74 -11.73
C VAL A 160 -9.09 2.65 -12.95
N PHE A 161 -10.13 3.43 -13.18
CA PHE A 161 -10.24 4.38 -14.29
C PHE A 161 -9.99 5.79 -13.75
N TRP A 162 -8.71 6.13 -13.67
CA TRP A 162 -8.23 7.38 -13.11
C TRP A 162 -7.58 8.28 -14.16
N SER A 163 -7.28 9.51 -13.76
CA SER A 163 -6.65 10.51 -14.63
C SER A 163 -5.38 11.07 -13.99
N ARG A 164 -4.25 10.97 -14.69
CA ARG A 164 -3.00 11.65 -14.33
C ARG A 164 -2.49 12.40 -15.55
N PRO A 165 -2.37 13.74 -15.54
CA PRO A 165 -1.81 14.49 -16.66
C PRO A 165 -0.29 14.28 -16.79
N GLN A 166 0.32 14.70 -17.90
CA GLN A 166 1.79 14.63 -18.06
C GLN A 166 2.53 15.37 -16.93
N SER A 167 2.01 16.53 -16.51
CA SER A 167 2.56 17.32 -15.39
C SER A 167 2.65 16.57 -14.06
N TYR A 168 1.87 15.50 -13.86
CA TYR A 168 2.04 14.64 -12.69
C TYR A 168 3.37 13.88 -12.74
N TYR A 169 3.73 13.33 -13.90
CA TYR A 169 4.97 12.57 -14.09
C TYR A 169 6.17 13.51 -14.14
N ASP A 170 6.03 14.70 -14.73
CA ASP A 170 7.10 15.70 -14.78
C ASP A 170 7.39 16.34 -13.41
N SER A 171 6.55 16.11 -12.40
CA SER A 171 6.69 16.72 -11.06
C SER A 171 7.93 16.26 -10.29
N ALA A 172 8.53 15.12 -10.65
CA ALA A 172 9.80 14.68 -10.10
C ALA A 172 10.49 13.67 -11.04
N PRO A 173 11.82 13.71 -11.21
CA PRO A 173 12.54 12.87 -12.20
C PRO A 173 12.39 11.36 -12.02
N TRP A 174 12.07 10.90 -10.80
CA TRP A 174 11.90 9.48 -10.51
C TRP A 174 10.57 8.90 -11.01
N ARG A 175 9.57 9.76 -11.23
CA ARG A 175 8.22 9.31 -11.61
C ARG A 175 8.19 8.78 -13.03
N GLY A 176 7.38 7.74 -13.24
CA GLY A 176 7.23 7.11 -14.55
C GLY A 176 8.45 6.32 -15.01
N THR A 177 9.36 5.96 -14.09
CA THR A 177 10.53 5.11 -14.35
C THR A 177 10.32 3.71 -13.78
N TRP A 178 10.85 2.68 -14.45
CA TRP A 178 10.78 1.30 -13.94
C TRP A 178 11.57 1.13 -12.64
N GLU A 179 12.69 1.85 -12.50
CA GLU A 179 13.59 1.70 -11.37
C GLU A 179 13.01 2.30 -10.09
N PHE A 180 12.43 3.49 -10.16
CA PHE A 180 12.07 4.24 -8.95
C PHE A 180 10.57 4.37 -8.67
N ASP A 181 9.70 4.01 -9.62
CA ASP A 181 8.26 4.25 -9.51
C ASP A 181 7.40 3.01 -9.83
N GLY A 182 7.59 2.46 -11.03
CA GLY A 182 6.59 1.60 -11.67
C GLY A 182 5.43 2.41 -12.28
N GLY A 183 4.55 1.74 -13.02
CA GLY A 183 3.44 2.39 -13.72
C GLY A 183 2.11 2.30 -12.99
N ALA A 184 1.05 2.35 -13.79
CA ALA A 184 -0.35 2.34 -13.37
C ALA A 184 -0.66 1.29 -12.28
N PHE A 185 -0.16 0.06 -12.43
CA PHE A 185 -0.39 -1.02 -11.46
C PHE A 185 0.40 -0.84 -10.17
N MET A 186 1.71 -0.58 -10.26
CA MET A 186 2.64 -0.57 -9.12
C MET A 186 2.52 0.69 -8.26
N ASN A 187 2.32 1.86 -8.86
CA ASN A 187 2.18 3.09 -8.09
C ASN A 187 0.72 3.44 -7.82
N GLN A 188 -0.06 3.73 -8.86
CA GLN A 188 -1.36 4.38 -8.69
C GLN A 188 -2.43 3.39 -8.21
N ALA A 189 -2.47 2.18 -8.76
CA ALA A 189 -3.46 1.16 -8.46
C ALA A 189 -2.98 0.08 -7.47
N SER A 190 -1.83 0.23 -6.80
CA SER A 190 -1.28 -0.84 -5.95
C SER A 190 -2.16 -1.20 -4.76
N HIS A 191 -2.95 -0.26 -4.23
CA HIS A 191 -3.95 -0.56 -3.20
C HIS A 191 -5.09 -1.47 -3.71
N TYR A 192 -5.31 -1.54 -5.03
CA TYR A 192 -6.29 -2.43 -5.64
C TYR A 192 -5.69 -3.79 -5.99
N VAL A 193 -4.43 -3.81 -6.43
CA VAL A 193 -3.67 -5.08 -6.59
C VAL A 193 -3.62 -5.83 -5.26
N ASP A 194 -3.44 -5.09 -4.17
CA ASP A 194 -3.48 -5.63 -2.81
C ASP A 194 -4.77 -6.42 -2.50
N LEU A 195 -5.92 -5.96 -3.00
CA LEU A 195 -7.22 -6.60 -2.73
C LEU A 195 -7.31 -8.01 -3.34
N LEU A 196 -6.52 -8.29 -4.39
CA LEU A 196 -6.54 -9.58 -5.09
C LEU A 196 -6.14 -10.73 -4.17
N ASP A 197 -5.10 -10.52 -3.35
CA ASP A 197 -4.68 -11.50 -2.35
C ASP A 197 -5.41 -11.29 -1.02
N TRP A 198 -5.49 -10.05 -0.55
CA TRP A 198 -6.01 -9.75 0.78
C TRP A 198 -7.49 -10.08 0.96
N LEU A 199 -8.34 -9.80 -0.04
CA LEU A 199 -9.76 -10.14 0.06
C LEU A 199 -10.02 -11.55 -0.45
N ILE A 200 -9.53 -11.88 -1.65
CA ILE A 200 -9.97 -13.09 -2.36
C ILE A 200 -9.11 -14.32 -2.00
N GLY A 201 -7.83 -14.11 -1.69
CA GLY A 201 -6.89 -15.15 -1.28
C GLY A 201 -5.85 -15.48 -2.34
N PRO A 202 -5.17 -16.63 -2.21
CA PRO A 202 -3.97 -16.94 -2.97
C PRO A 202 -4.19 -17.02 -4.48
N VAL A 203 -3.44 -16.20 -5.23
CA VAL A 203 -3.41 -16.21 -6.69
C VAL A 203 -2.60 -17.43 -7.19
N GLU A 204 -3.11 -18.14 -8.19
CA GLU A 204 -2.41 -19.24 -8.88
C GLU A 204 -1.54 -18.68 -10.02
N SER A 205 -2.07 -17.74 -10.81
CA SER A 205 -1.38 -17.19 -11.97
C SER A 205 -2.05 -15.95 -12.55
N VAL A 206 -1.30 -15.20 -13.36
CA VAL A 206 -1.78 -14.04 -14.12
C VAL A 206 -1.41 -14.10 -15.61
N GLN A 207 -2.18 -13.40 -16.43
CA GLN A 207 -1.89 -13.07 -17.84
C GLN A 207 -2.19 -11.59 -18.09
N ALA A 208 -1.21 -10.81 -18.53
CA ALA A 208 -1.35 -9.36 -18.58
C ALA A 208 -0.96 -8.74 -19.93
N TYR A 209 -1.54 -7.57 -20.20
CA TYR A 209 -1.11 -6.64 -21.25
C TYR A 209 -0.96 -5.26 -20.63
N THR A 210 0.13 -4.57 -20.94
CA THR A 210 0.40 -3.20 -20.49
C THR A 210 0.89 -2.36 -21.65
N ALA A 211 0.58 -1.07 -21.65
CA ALA A 211 1.03 -0.14 -22.66
C ALA A 211 1.20 1.27 -22.09
N THR A 212 2.09 2.03 -22.74
CA THR A 212 2.17 3.48 -22.60
C THR A 212 1.48 4.08 -23.82
N LEU A 213 0.21 4.44 -23.67
CA LEU A 213 -0.64 4.84 -24.79
C LEU A 213 -0.59 6.34 -25.07
N ALA A 214 -0.27 7.18 -24.08
CA ALA A 214 -0.29 8.63 -24.25
C ALA A 214 0.76 9.41 -23.45
N ARG A 215 1.23 8.91 -22.31
CA ARG A 215 2.20 9.64 -21.47
C ARG A 215 3.63 9.47 -21.99
N HIS A 216 4.46 10.48 -21.78
CA HIS A 216 5.88 10.45 -22.12
C HIS A 216 6.69 9.90 -20.93
N ILE A 217 6.56 8.60 -20.67
CA ILE A 217 7.15 7.89 -19.54
C ILE A 217 7.65 6.50 -19.99
N GLN A 218 8.46 5.83 -19.17
CA GLN A 218 8.98 4.49 -19.48
C GLN A 218 7.97 3.38 -19.17
N VAL A 219 7.12 3.63 -18.18
CA VAL A 219 6.19 2.66 -17.57
C VAL A 219 4.80 2.69 -18.22
N GLU A 220 3.93 1.76 -17.86
CA GLU A 220 2.58 1.70 -18.40
C GLU A 220 1.66 2.80 -17.83
N ASP A 221 0.86 3.42 -18.70
CA ASP A 221 -0.27 4.28 -18.30
C ASP A 221 -1.62 3.56 -18.39
N THR A 222 -1.64 2.37 -19.03
CA THR A 222 -2.82 1.54 -19.24
C THR A 222 -2.44 0.06 -19.20
N GLY A 223 -3.28 -0.77 -18.60
CA GLY A 223 -3.12 -2.22 -18.68
C GLY A 223 -4.32 -3.00 -18.16
N VAL A 224 -4.32 -4.28 -18.53
CA VAL A 224 -5.33 -5.26 -18.17
C VAL A 224 -4.65 -6.55 -17.73
N VAL A 225 -5.18 -7.20 -16.70
CA VAL A 225 -4.68 -8.48 -16.23
C VAL A 225 -5.84 -9.44 -15.99
N SER A 226 -5.71 -10.65 -16.54
CA SER A 226 -6.55 -11.80 -16.24
C SER A 226 -5.91 -12.61 -15.11
N ILE A 227 -6.72 -13.05 -14.15
CA ILE A 227 -6.25 -13.63 -12.89
C ILE A 227 -6.99 -14.95 -12.65
N ARG A 228 -6.24 -15.95 -12.18
CA ARG A 228 -6.80 -17.22 -11.69
C ARG A 228 -6.33 -17.44 -10.25
N TRP A 229 -7.26 -17.69 -9.35
CA TRP A 229 -6.99 -18.05 -7.96
C TRP A 229 -6.87 -19.56 -7.78
N ARG A 230 -6.18 -19.99 -6.72
CA ARG A 230 -6.04 -21.42 -6.38
C ARG A 230 -7.36 -22.10 -6.05
N THR A 231 -8.37 -21.34 -5.65
CA THR A 231 -9.76 -21.80 -5.43
C THR A 231 -10.50 -22.15 -6.73
N GLY A 232 -9.93 -21.78 -7.88
CA GLY A 232 -10.53 -21.89 -9.20
C GLY A 232 -11.35 -20.66 -9.61
N ALA A 233 -11.47 -19.64 -8.76
CA ALA A 233 -12.09 -18.36 -9.14
C ALA A 233 -11.29 -17.71 -10.29
N LEU A 234 -11.99 -16.98 -11.14
CA LEU A 234 -11.42 -16.21 -12.24
C LEU A 234 -11.71 -14.73 -12.07
N GLY A 235 -10.94 -13.88 -12.73
CA GLY A 235 -11.20 -12.46 -12.66
C GLY A 235 -10.30 -11.62 -13.52
N SER A 236 -10.54 -10.32 -13.46
CA SER A 236 -9.74 -9.32 -14.16
C SER A 236 -9.55 -8.05 -13.36
N MET A 237 -8.43 -7.38 -13.62
CA MET A 237 -8.19 -6.02 -13.16
C MET A 237 -7.81 -5.14 -14.34
N ASN A 238 -8.53 -4.02 -14.51
CA ASN A 238 -8.34 -3.07 -15.60
C ASN A 238 -7.93 -1.72 -15.02
N VAL A 239 -6.85 -1.14 -15.55
CA VAL A 239 -6.29 0.12 -15.03
C VAL A 239 -5.97 1.05 -16.20
N THR A 240 -6.38 2.30 -16.09
CA THR A 240 -5.83 3.37 -16.93
C THR A 240 -5.74 4.68 -16.18
N MET A 241 -4.67 5.43 -16.44
CA MET A 241 -4.46 6.81 -15.97
C MET A 241 -4.86 7.86 -17.03
N LEU A 242 -5.51 7.42 -18.11
CA LEU A 242 -5.90 8.23 -19.26
C LEU A 242 -7.40 8.57 -19.30
N THR A 243 -8.11 8.38 -18.19
CA THR A 243 -9.56 8.62 -18.13
C THR A 243 -9.89 10.10 -18.38
N TYR A 244 -10.82 10.36 -19.29
CA TYR A 244 -11.28 11.71 -19.60
C TYR A 244 -12.52 12.10 -18.77
N PRO A 245 -12.60 13.33 -18.21
CA PRO A 245 -11.52 14.30 -18.01
C PRO A 245 -10.80 14.12 -16.66
N LYS A 246 -11.36 13.31 -15.76
CA LYS A 246 -10.94 13.15 -14.35
C LYS A 246 -11.15 11.70 -13.91
N ASN A 247 -10.80 11.38 -12.66
CA ASN A 247 -11.08 10.05 -12.11
C ASN A 247 -12.58 9.72 -12.24
N LEU A 248 -12.86 8.50 -12.72
CA LEU A 248 -14.21 8.00 -12.95
C LEU A 248 -14.55 6.87 -11.98
N GLU A 249 -13.68 5.87 -11.89
CA GLU A 249 -14.01 4.61 -11.19
C GLU A 249 -12.81 4.07 -10.42
N GLY A 250 -13.09 3.62 -9.21
CA GLY A 250 -12.28 2.69 -8.44
C GLY A 250 -13.24 1.68 -7.82
N SER A 251 -13.29 0.46 -8.35
CA SER A 251 -14.32 -0.50 -7.99
C SER A 251 -13.80 -1.94 -7.83
N ILE A 252 -14.57 -2.73 -7.09
CA ILE A 252 -14.42 -4.18 -7.00
C ILE A 252 -15.81 -4.83 -7.02
N THR A 253 -15.98 -5.85 -7.86
CA THR A 253 -17.16 -6.71 -7.92
C THR A 253 -16.74 -8.13 -7.58
N ILE A 254 -17.45 -8.76 -6.66
CA ILE A 254 -17.22 -10.15 -6.24
C ILE A 254 -18.53 -10.90 -6.39
N ILE A 255 -18.49 -12.00 -7.13
CA ILE A 255 -19.64 -12.88 -7.37
C ILE A 255 -19.28 -14.27 -6.87
N GLY A 256 -20.05 -14.76 -5.90
CA GLY A 256 -19.94 -16.10 -5.35
C GLY A 256 -21.23 -16.90 -5.49
N GLU A 257 -21.19 -18.10 -4.92
CA GLU A 257 -22.29 -19.06 -4.85
C GLU A 257 -23.55 -18.49 -4.19
N SER A 258 -23.39 -17.74 -3.11
CA SER A 258 -24.49 -17.27 -2.26
C SER A 258 -24.44 -15.76 -1.99
N GLY A 259 -23.67 -15.01 -2.76
CA GLY A 259 -23.59 -13.56 -2.61
C GLY A 259 -22.95 -12.84 -3.78
N THR A 260 -23.40 -11.61 -4.00
CA THR A 260 -22.86 -10.68 -5.00
C THR A 260 -22.68 -9.32 -4.35
N VAL A 261 -21.48 -8.76 -4.46
CA VAL A 261 -21.16 -7.43 -3.94
C VAL A 261 -20.45 -6.62 -5.01
N ARG A 262 -20.80 -5.34 -5.14
CA ARG A 262 -20.04 -4.33 -5.86
C ARG A 262 -19.81 -3.12 -4.99
N ILE A 263 -18.55 -2.78 -4.77
CA ILE A 263 -18.14 -1.49 -4.24
C ILE A 263 -17.62 -0.66 -5.42
N GLY A 264 -18.15 0.53 -5.61
CA GLY A 264 -17.73 1.46 -6.64
C GLY A 264 -17.43 2.86 -6.11
N GLY A 265 -17.91 3.87 -6.82
CA GLY A 265 -17.42 5.24 -6.70
C GLY A 265 -16.02 5.44 -7.32
N VAL A 266 -15.39 6.56 -6.99
CA VAL A 266 -14.07 6.93 -7.53
C VAL A 266 -12.92 6.20 -6.82
N ALA A 267 -13.16 5.66 -5.62
CA ALA A 267 -12.13 5.09 -4.77
C ALA A 267 -12.64 4.00 -3.81
N VAL A 268 -13.46 3.05 -4.28
CA VAL A 268 -14.14 2.00 -3.46
C VAL A 268 -14.84 2.57 -2.23
N ASN A 269 -15.45 3.75 -2.38
CA ASN A 269 -16.02 4.53 -1.30
C ASN A 269 -17.55 4.44 -1.22
N LYS A 270 -18.19 3.71 -2.15
CA LYS A 270 -19.63 3.53 -2.22
C LYS A 270 -19.98 2.07 -2.43
N ILE A 271 -20.80 1.50 -1.55
CA ILE A 271 -21.39 0.17 -1.79
C ILE A 271 -22.54 0.39 -2.79
N GLU A 272 -22.41 -0.19 -3.98
CA GLU A 272 -23.38 -0.02 -5.08
C GLU A 272 -24.28 -1.23 -5.25
N HIS A 273 -23.84 -2.40 -4.80
CA HIS A 273 -24.64 -3.61 -4.75
C HIS A 273 -24.17 -4.49 -3.59
N TRP A 274 -25.11 -5.03 -2.82
CA TRP A 274 -24.84 -5.91 -1.68
C TRP A 274 -26.01 -6.87 -1.50
N GLU A 275 -25.85 -8.10 -1.96
CA GLU A 275 -26.90 -9.11 -1.92
C GLU A 275 -26.32 -10.46 -1.52
N PHE A 276 -26.92 -11.08 -0.51
CA PHE A 276 -26.55 -12.39 0.01
C PHE A 276 -27.81 -13.23 0.22
N ALA A 277 -27.67 -14.56 0.13
CA ALA A 277 -28.78 -15.49 0.36
C ALA A 277 -29.36 -15.38 1.78
N ASP A 278 -28.49 -15.20 2.78
CA ASP A 278 -28.85 -15.07 4.18
C ASP A 278 -28.53 -13.66 4.71
N LYS A 279 -29.40 -13.13 5.58
CA LYS A 279 -29.18 -11.86 6.29
C LYS A 279 -28.08 -12.00 7.36
N ASP A 280 -27.35 -10.92 7.60
CA ASP A 280 -26.35 -10.79 8.66
C ASP A 280 -26.45 -9.41 9.30
N PRO A 281 -26.13 -9.25 10.61
CA PRO A 281 -26.14 -7.93 11.26
C PRO A 281 -25.26 -6.87 10.60
N ASP A 282 -24.21 -7.26 9.87
CA ASP A 282 -23.38 -6.31 9.13
C ASP A 282 -24.11 -5.66 7.96
N ASP A 283 -25.25 -6.21 7.52
CA ASP A 283 -26.07 -5.64 6.44
C ASP A 283 -26.67 -4.28 6.85
N ASP A 284 -26.90 -4.06 8.15
CA ASP A 284 -27.41 -2.79 8.66
C ASP A 284 -26.36 -1.67 8.65
N LEU A 285 -25.08 -2.01 8.43
CA LEU A 285 -23.96 -1.06 8.42
C LEU A 285 -23.65 -0.50 7.03
N ILE A 286 -24.31 -0.98 5.97
CA ILE A 286 -23.98 -0.67 4.57
C ILE A 286 -24.13 0.82 4.27
N ASP A 287 -25.24 1.42 4.72
CA ASP A 287 -25.57 2.82 4.44
C ASP A 287 -24.58 3.78 5.12
N GLU A 288 -24.13 3.45 6.33
CA GLU A 288 -23.15 4.23 7.09
C GLU A 288 -21.71 4.01 6.61
N ALA A 289 -21.43 2.85 6.01
CA ALA A 289 -20.08 2.51 5.54
C ALA A 289 -19.70 3.22 4.24
N SER A 290 -20.69 3.63 3.45
CA SER A 290 -20.44 4.49 2.29
C SER A 290 -20.05 5.89 2.77
N TYR A 291 -18.97 6.45 2.23
CA TYR A 291 -18.45 7.74 2.69
C TYR A 291 -18.14 8.67 1.52
N GLU A 292 -18.38 9.97 1.77
CA GLU A 292 -17.84 11.00 0.89
C GLU A 292 -16.34 11.12 1.12
N THR A 293 -15.59 11.11 0.02
CA THR A 293 -14.15 11.29 0.08
C THR A 293 -13.71 12.49 -0.74
N THR A 294 -12.86 13.32 -0.15
CA THR A 294 -12.18 14.42 -0.84
C THR A 294 -10.88 13.96 -1.51
N SER A 295 -10.42 12.73 -1.24
CA SER A 295 -9.13 12.22 -1.71
C SER A 295 -9.09 10.69 -1.85
N VAL A 296 -8.35 10.19 -2.84
CA VAL A 296 -8.13 8.74 -3.02
C VAL A 296 -7.32 8.10 -1.88
N TYR A 297 -6.70 8.90 -1.00
CA TYR A 297 -5.92 8.43 0.15
C TYR A 297 -6.77 8.09 1.39
N GLY A 298 -8.04 8.52 1.44
CA GLY A 298 -8.98 8.21 2.52
C GLY A 298 -8.53 8.65 3.93
N PHE A 299 -9.12 8.02 4.96
CA PHE A 299 -8.83 8.29 6.39
C PHE A 299 -7.86 7.28 7.01
N GLY A 300 -7.16 6.50 6.17
CA GLY A 300 -6.46 5.29 6.63
C GLY A 300 -5.19 5.53 7.45
N HIS A 301 -4.43 6.61 7.20
CA HIS A 301 -3.11 6.79 7.84
C HIS A 301 -3.20 6.85 9.39
N PRO A 302 -4.08 7.67 10.01
CA PRO A 302 -4.23 7.64 11.47
C PRO A 302 -4.58 6.27 12.04
N LEU A 303 -5.44 5.49 11.36
CA LEU A 303 -5.81 4.14 11.78
C LEU A 303 -4.65 3.16 11.62
N TYR A 304 -3.85 3.30 10.56
CA TYR A 304 -2.65 2.50 10.34
C TYR A 304 -1.60 2.76 11.43
N TYR A 305 -1.38 4.02 11.82
CA TYR A 305 -0.48 4.36 12.92
C TYR A 305 -0.92 3.77 14.26
N ASP A 306 -2.23 3.66 14.53
CA ASP A 306 -2.71 3.01 15.74
C ASP A 306 -2.27 1.54 15.84
N ASN A 307 -2.39 0.77 14.75
CA ASN A 307 -1.90 -0.60 14.70
C ASN A 307 -0.39 -0.69 14.89
N VAL A 308 0.38 0.19 14.22
CA VAL A 308 1.85 0.19 14.34
C VAL A 308 2.28 0.48 15.78
N ILE A 309 1.67 1.48 16.42
CA ILE A 309 1.95 1.82 17.82
C ILE A 309 1.62 0.62 18.72
N LYS A 310 0.44 0.01 18.56
CA LYS A 310 0.04 -1.18 19.32
C LYS A 310 1.01 -2.35 19.12
N ALA A 311 1.47 -2.59 17.89
CA ALA A 311 2.42 -3.66 17.60
C ALA A 311 3.76 -3.47 18.30
N ILE A 312 4.30 -2.25 18.31
CA ILE A 312 5.55 -1.93 19.00
C ILE A 312 5.41 -2.00 20.53
N ARG A 313 4.20 -1.77 21.04
CA ARG A 313 3.85 -1.95 22.46
C ARG A 313 3.58 -3.41 22.85
N GLY A 314 3.49 -4.32 21.89
CA GLY A 314 3.10 -5.72 22.14
C GLY A 314 1.61 -5.93 22.39
N GLU A 315 0.77 -4.94 22.02
CA GLU A 315 -0.68 -4.94 22.21
C GLU A 315 -1.45 -5.53 21.01
N ALA A 316 -0.80 -5.67 19.85
CA ALA A 316 -1.39 -6.23 18.63
C ALA A 316 -0.32 -6.84 17.71
N ALA A 317 -0.74 -7.62 16.73
CA ALA A 317 0.12 -7.99 15.60
C ALA A 317 0.12 -6.87 14.54
N PRO A 318 1.18 -6.72 13.73
CA PRO A 318 1.15 -5.85 12.56
C PRO A 318 0.04 -6.27 11.59
N ASP A 319 -0.84 -5.35 11.19
CA ASP A 319 -1.87 -5.64 10.18
C ASP A 319 -1.26 -5.92 8.80
N THR A 320 -0.11 -5.30 8.52
CA THR A 320 0.62 -5.44 7.28
C THR A 320 2.11 -5.34 7.57
N ASP A 321 2.73 -6.50 7.74
CA ASP A 321 4.18 -6.60 7.83
C ASP A 321 4.82 -6.69 6.42
N GLY A 322 6.15 -6.85 6.39
CA GLY A 322 6.90 -7.03 5.15
C GLY A 322 6.48 -8.25 4.33
N ARG A 323 6.08 -9.36 4.99
CA ARG A 323 5.64 -10.59 4.30
C ARG A 323 4.30 -10.37 3.61
N GLU A 324 3.38 -9.70 4.29
CA GLU A 324 2.10 -9.28 3.69
C GLU A 324 2.32 -8.28 2.54
N GLY A 325 3.32 -7.41 2.65
CA GLY A 325 3.78 -6.55 1.55
C GLY A 325 4.21 -7.35 0.31
N LEU A 326 4.97 -8.43 0.52
CA LEU A 326 5.49 -9.28 -0.55
C LEU A 326 4.39 -9.91 -1.39
N HIS A 327 3.24 -10.28 -0.82
CA HIS A 327 2.16 -10.91 -1.60
C HIS A 327 1.69 -10.01 -2.75
N SER A 328 1.40 -8.74 -2.45
CA SER A 328 0.99 -7.78 -3.48
C SER A 328 2.13 -7.44 -4.45
N LEU A 329 3.38 -7.42 -3.97
CA LEU A 329 4.55 -7.20 -4.82
C LEU A 329 4.76 -8.38 -5.78
N GLU A 330 4.57 -9.61 -5.31
CA GLU A 330 4.70 -10.82 -6.12
C GLU A 330 3.70 -10.81 -7.28
N ILE A 331 2.44 -10.41 -7.01
CA ILE A 331 1.42 -10.23 -8.05
C ILE A 331 1.81 -9.12 -9.04
N LEU A 332 2.33 -7.98 -8.56
CA LEU A 332 2.83 -6.90 -9.43
C LEU A 332 3.94 -7.39 -10.36
N ILE A 333 4.95 -8.09 -9.80
CA ILE A 333 6.08 -8.61 -10.56
C ILE A 333 5.61 -9.67 -11.56
N ALA A 334 4.72 -10.59 -11.17
CA ALA A 334 4.14 -11.57 -12.08
C ALA A 334 3.35 -10.91 -13.21
N THR A 335 2.62 -9.84 -12.92
CA THR A 335 1.87 -9.04 -13.91
C THR A 335 2.83 -8.41 -14.92
N TYR A 336 3.91 -7.78 -14.46
CA TYR A 336 4.91 -7.17 -15.34
C TYR A 336 5.73 -8.19 -16.14
N LEU A 337 6.12 -9.32 -15.54
CA LEU A 337 6.75 -10.43 -16.26
C LEU A 337 5.82 -10.99 -17.34
N SER A 338 4.53 -11.15 -17.02
CA SER A 338 3.54 -11.64 -17.97
C SER A 338 3.36 -10.70 -19.15
N ALA A 339 3.21 -9.41 -18.90
CA ALA A 339 3.04 -8.41 -19.95
C ALA A 339 4.29 -8.26 -20.83
N ARG A 340 5.48 -8.30 -20.24
CA ARG A 340 6.76 -8.21 -20.97
C ARG A 340 6.99 -9.43 -21.86
N ASP A 341 6.74 -10.63 -21.33
CA ASP A 341 7.09 -11.90 -22.00
C ASP A 341 5.92 -12.46 -22.84
N GLY A 342 4.73 -11.85 -22.80
CA GLY A 342 3.55 -12.30 -23.55
C GLY A 342 3.04 -13.69 -23.14
N ARG A 343 3.21 -14.08 -21.88
CA ARG A 343 2.89 -15.44 -21.39
C ARG A 343 2.21 -15.44 -20.03
N ARG A 344 1.56 -16.55 -19.69
CA ARG A 344 1.05 -16.80 -18.33
C ARG A 344 2.23 -16.90 -17.35
N VAL A 345 2.10 -16.27 -16.19
CA VAL A 345 3.05 -16.39 -15.08
C VAL A 345 2.32 -16.97 -13.88
N ALA A 346 2.81 -18.09 -13.36
CA ALA A 346 2.27 -18.75 -12.18
C ALA A 346 3.01 -18.28 -10.91
N LEU A 347 2.34 -18.44 -9.77
CA LEU A 347 2.89 -18.18 -8.44
C LEU A 347 3.06 -19.49 -7.64
N PRO A 348 4.00 -19.57 -6.68
CA PRO A 348 4.96 -18.52 -6.31
C PRO A 348 6.02 -18.28 -7.40
N LEU A 349 6.66 -17.10 -7.38
CA LEU A 349 7.74 -16.76 -8.31
C LEU A 349 9.01 -17.59 -8.07
N GLU A 350 9.19 -18.10 -6.85
CA GLU A 350 10.33 -18.90 -6.41
C GLU A 350 9.88 -20.09 -5.54
N TYR A 351 10.68 -21.15 -5.51
CA TYR A 351 10.42 -22.39 -4.76
C TYR A 351 11.43 -22.60 -3.63
#